data_AF-A0A965JRH0-F1
#
_entry.id   AF-A0A965JRH0-F1
#
_cell.length_a   1.000
_cell.length_b   1.000
_cell.length_c   1.000
_cell.angle_alpha   90.00
_cell.angle_beta   90.00
_cell.angle_gamma   90.00
#
_symmetry.space_group_name_H-M   'P 1'
#
loop_
_entity.id
_entity.type
_entity.pdbx_description
1 polymer ?
#
loop_
_entity_poly.entity_id
_entity_poly.type
_entity_poly.pdbx_seq_one_letter_code
_entity_poly.pdbx_strand_id
1 'polypeptide(L)'
;MAVTVNEDKVVTLLDGQKIEIRPLKISLLRPFLHKFQAIQDVAEDNDKSMNLLLECVQIAMQQYKPELAEDVKALEDLLDLPTVYRIVEEASGNASQFAGVGR
;
A
#
# COMPACT_ATOMS: atom_id res chain seq x y z
N MET A 1 14.04 0.97 20.88
CA MET A 1 12.82 1.24 21.68
C MET A 1 12.12 2.42 21.05
N ALA A 2 10.97 2.20 20.41
CA ALA A 2 9.93 3.21 20.20
C ALA A 2 8.71 2.47 19.63
N VAL A 3 7.70 2.26 20.47
CA VAL A 3 6.34 1.97 20.00
C VAL A 3 5.81 3.31 19.51
N THR A 4 6.07 3.67 18.25
CA THR A 4 5.41 4.83 17.65
C THR A 4 4.00 4.40 17.26
N VAL A 5 3.13 4.62 18.24
CA VAL A 5 1.71 4.95 18.17
C VAL A 5 1.14 4.98 16.75
N ASN A 6 0.02 4.27 16.60
CA ASN A 6 -0.95 4.29 15.52
C ASN A 6 -1.40 5.71 15.08
N GLU A 7 -0.49 6.56 14.60
CA GLU A 7 -0.87 7.79 13.90
C GLU A 7 -1.41 7.36 12.54
N ASP A 8 -2.74 7.39 12.42
CA ASP A 8 -3.45 7.38 11.15
C ASP A 8 -2.80 8.38 10.18
N LYS A 9 -2.17 7.87 9.12
CA LYS A 9 -1.64 8.74 8.08
C LYS A 9 -2.72 9.01 7.06
N VAL A 10 -3.12 10.27 6.99
CA VAL A 10 -4.07 10.74 6.00
C VAL A 10 -3.36 10.90 4.66
N VAL A 11 -3.75 10.07 3.69
CA VAL A 11 -3.32 10.18 2.29
C VAL A 11 -4.42 10.89 1.51
N THR A 12 -4.04 11.84 0.66
CA THR A 12 -4.97 12.53 -0.23
C THR A 12 -4.83 11.93 -1.62
N LEU A 13 -5.91 11.37 -2.15
CA LEU A 13 -6.01 10.84 -3.51
C LEU A 13 -6.07 11.99 -4.54
N LEU A 14 -5.90 11.67 -5.83
CA LEU A 14 -6.01 12.66 -6.91
C LEU A 14 -7.38 13.35 -6.99
N ASP A 15 -8.45 12.63 -6.65
CA ASP A 15 -9.83 13.19 -6.59
C ASP A 15 -10.05 14.13 -5.39
N GLY A 16 -9.04 14.31 -4.54
CA GLY A 16 -9.12 15.13 -3.33
C GLY A 16 -9.71 14.41 -2.13
N GLN A 17 -10.08 13.13 -2.27
CA GLN A 17 -10.50 12.30 -1.15
C GLN A 17 -9.35 12.05 -0.19
N LYS A 18 -9.62 12.26 1.10
CA LYS A 18 -8.69 11.96 2.19
C LYS A 18 -9.02 10.59 2.78
N ILE A 19 -8.06 9.67 2.74
CA ILE A 19 -8.19 8.33 3.29
C ILE A 19 -7.21 8.18 4.44
N GLU A 20 -7.71 7.72 5.59
CA GLU A 20 -6.90 7.40 6.76
C GLU A 20 -6.30 6.00 6.57
N ILE A 21 -5.01 5.95 6.22
CA ILE A 21 -4.27 4.71 6.06
C ILE A 21 -3.72 4.29 7.43
N ARG A 22 -4.05 3.06 7.82
CA ARG A 22 -3.62 2.43 9.08
C ARG A 22 -3.07 1.04 8.80
N PRO A 23 -2.15 0.48 9.62
CA PRO A 23 -1.55 -0.83 9.39
C PRO A 23 -2.60 -1.91 9.08
N LEU A 24 -2.32 -2.76 8.09
CA LEU A 24 -3.22 -3.85 7.71
C LEU A 24 -3.36 -4.86 8.84
N LYS A 25 -4.58 -5.39 9.01
CA LYS A 25 -4.83 -6.55 9.86
C LYS A 25 -3.94 -7.70 9.39
N ILE A 26 -3.44 -8.52 10.33
CA ILE A 26 -2.56 -9.67 10.04
C ILE A 26 -3.11 -10.57 8.92
N SER A 27 -4.44 -10.73 8.83
CA SER A 27 -5.10 -11.50 7.76
C SER A 27 -4.89 -10.92 6.34
N LEU A 28 -4.84 -9.59 6.20
CA LEU A 28 -4.59 -8.89 4.93
C LEU A 28 -3.10 -8.62 4.72
N LEU A 29 -2.35 -8.43 5.81
CA LEU A 29 -0.90 -8.19 5.76
C LEU A 29 -0.15 -9.40 5.17
N ARG A 30 -0.57 -10.64 5.48
CA ARG A 30 0.04 -11.86 4.92
C ARG A 30 0.04 -11.89 3.38
N PRO A 31 -1.12 -11.80 2.70
CA PRO A 31 -1.16 -11.79 1.24
C PRO A 31 -0.53 -10.53 0.66
N PHE A 32 -0.66 -9.38 1.32
CA PHE A 32 0.02 -8.14 0.92
C PHE A 32 1.54 -8.31 0.87
N LEU A 33 2.16 -8.84 1.93
CA LEU A 33 3.61 -9.03 1.97
C LEU A 33 4.08 -10.03 0.92
N HIS A 34 3.31 -11.07 0.65
CA HIS A 34 3.63 -12.04 -0.38
C HIS A 34 3.63 -11.41 -1.79
N LYS A 35 2.65 -10.56 -2.07
CA LYS A 35 2.59 -9.79 -3.33
C LYS A 35 3.72 -8.76 -3.40
N PHE A 36 3.98 -8.05 -2.30
CA PHE A 36 5.02 -7.05 -2.21
C PHE A 36 6.41 -7.64 -2.46
N GLN A 37 6.70 -8.81 -1.89
CA GLN A 37 7.94 -9.52 -2.15
C GLN A 37 8.07 -9.93 -3.62
N ALA A 38 6.98 -10.36 -4.25
CA ALA A 38 6.96 -10.69 -5.67
C ALA A 38 7.24 -9.48 -6.58
N ILE A 39 6.96 -8.24 -6.14
CA ILE A 39 7.33 -7.02 -6.89
C ILE A 39 8.85 -6.95 -7.07
N GLN A 40 9.62 -7.33 -6.04
CA GLN A 40 11.08 -7.29 -6.11
C GLN A 40 11.62 -8.27 -7.16
N ASP A 41 10.98 -9.43 -7.32
CA ASP A 41 11.33 -10.43 -8.34
C ASP A 41 11.01 -9.96 -9.77
N VAL A 42 10.01 -9.09 -9.94
CA VAL A 42 9.61 -8.58 -11.26
C VAL A 42 9.96 -7.11 -11.47
N ALA A 43 10.84 -6.54 -10.63
CA ALA A 43 11.21 -5.13 -10.67
C ALA A 43 11.79 -4.69 -12.02
N GLU A 44 12.33 -5.63 -12.81
CA GLU A 44 12.84 -5.39 -14.16
C GLU A 44 11.72 -5.26 -15.22
N ASP A 45 10.51 -5.72 -14.90
CA ASP A 45 9.33 -5.72 -15.77
C ASP A 45 8.32 -4.70 -15.21
N ASN A 46 8.33 -3.50 -15.79
CA ASN A 46 7.52 -2.37 -15.32
C ASN A 46 6.03 -2.68 -15.31
N ASP A 47 5.53 -3.36 -16.35
CA ASP A 47 4.12 -3.77 -16.47
C ASP A 47 3.72 -4.72 -15.34
N LYS A 48 4.53 -5.75 -15.05
CA LYS A 48 4.26 -6.67 -13.94
C LYS A 48 4.39 -6.02 -12.57
N SER A 49 5.40 -5.15 -12.41
CA SER A 49 5.62 -4.41 -11.16
C SER A 49 4.43 -3.52 -10.83
N MET A 50 3.91 -2.78 -11.83
CA MET A 50 2.72 -1.94 -11.67
C MET A 50 1.49 -2.77 -11.29
N ASN A 51 1.27 -3.90 -11.95
CA ASN A 51 0.14 -4.76 -11.65
C ASN A 51 0.20 -5.31 -10.20
N LEU A 52 1.38 -5.77 -9.74
CA LEU A 52 1.55 -6.24 -8.38
C LEU A 52 1.43 -5.12 -7.33
N LEU A 53 1.91 -3.91 -7.62
CA LEU A 53 1.71 -2.73 -6.76
C LEU A 53 0.21 -2.43 -6.60
N LEU A 54 -0.55 -2.47 -7.71
CA LEU A 54 -2.00 -2.32 -7.71
C LEU A 54 -2.67 -3.39 -6.87
N GLU A 55 -2.28 -4.67 -7.00
CA GLU A 55 -2.80 -5.73 -6.14
C GLU A 55 -2.51 -5.49 -4.66
N CYS A 56 -1.32 -4.97 -4.31
CA CYS A 56 -0.98 -4.60 -2.94
C CYS A 56 -1.89 -3.49 -2.42
N VAL A 57 -2.09 -2.43 -3.20
CA VAL A 57 -3.00 -1.33 -2.82
C VAL A 57 -4.44 -1.81 -2.77
N GLN A 58 -4.86 -2.71 -3.65
CA GLN A 58 -6.20 -3.29 -3.65
C GLN A 58 -6.46 -4.03 -2.33
N ILE A 59 -5.51 -4.87 -1.88
CA ILE A 59 -5.57 -5.54 -0.57
C ILE A 59 -5.62 -4.51 0.57
N ALA A 60 -4.84 -3.43 0.46
CA ALA A 60 -4.86 -2.36 1.45
C ALA A 60 -6.23 -1.65 1.51
N MET A 61 -6.77 -1.33 0.35
CA MET A 61 -8.06 -0.66 0.17
C MET A 61 -9.22 -1.51 0.69
N GLN A 62 -9.15 -2.84 0.69
CA GLN A 62 -10.18 -3.67 1.33
C GLN A 62 -10.40 -3.31 2.81
N GLN A 63 -9.37 -2.77 3.48
CA GLN A 63 -9.47 -2.34 4.88
C GLN A 63 -10.02 -0.91 5.05
N TYR A 64 -9.80 -0.02 4.08
CA TYR A 64 -10.19 1.40 4.17
C TYR A 64 -11.46 1.70 3.38
N LYS A 65 -11.48 1.29 2.12
CA LYS A 65 -12.60 1.41 1.17
C LYS A 65 -12.70 0.15 0.29
N PRO A 66 -13.44 -0.87 0.72
CA PRO A 66 -13.66 -2.07 -0.09
C PRO A 66 -14.33 -1.74 -1.44
N GLU A 67 -15.15 -0.70 -1.51
CA GLU A 67 -15.76 -0.21 -2.76
C GLU A 67 -14.70 0.18 -3.82
N LEU A 68 -13.59 0.81 -3.40
CA LEU A 68 -12.47 1.10 -4.30
C LEU A 68 -11.62 -0.14 -4.56
N ALA A 69 -11.51 -1.05 -3.59
CA ALA A 69 -10.80 -2.31 -3.78
C ALA A 69 -11.47 -3.22 -4.83
N GLU A 70 -12.79 -3.12 -5.03
CA GLU A 70 -13.49 -3.84 -6.09
C GLU A 70 -13.34 -3.16 -7.46
N ASP A 71 -12.99 -1.87 -7.50
CA ASP A 71 -12.87 -1.08 -8.72
C ASP A 71 -11.41 -0.69 -9.01
N VAL A 72 -10.68 -1.63 -9.62
CA VAL A 72 -9.26 -1.46 -9.99
C VAL A 72 -9.05 -0.28 -10.94
N LYS A 73 -10.00 -0.02 -11.84
CA LYS A 73 -9.91 1.11 -12.78
C LYS A 73 -10.00 2.45 -12.08
N ALA A 74 -10.93 2.58 -11.12
CA ALA A 74 -10.99 3.77 -10.29
C ALA A 74 -9.69 3.92 -9.48
N LEU A 75 -9.13 2.82 -8.95
CA LEU A 75 -7.82 2.88 -8.29
C LEU A 75 -6.72 3.40 -9.21
N GLU A 76 -6.64 2.94 -10.47
CA GLU A 76 -5.65 3.43 -11.44
C GLU A 76 -5.81 4.92 -11.79
N ASP A 77 -7.05 5.44 -11.84
CA ASP A 77 -7.32 6.85 -12.15
C ASP A 77 -7.11 7.76 -10.93
N LEU A 78 -7.38 7.24 -9.73
CA LEU A 78 -7.34 7.96 -8.45
C LEU A 78 -6.00 7.88 -7.73
N LEU A 79 -5.11 6.97 -8.14
CA LEU A 79 -3.81 6.72 -7.53
C LEU A 79 -2.67 6.95 -8.51
N ASP A 80 -1.79 7.87 -8.14
CA ASP A 80 -0.47 8.03 -8.75
C ASP A 80 0.57 7.13 -8.08
N LEU A 81 1.68 6.87 -8.78
CA LEU A 81 2.84 6.14 -8.25
C LEU A 81 3.25 6.60 -6.83
N PRO A 82 3.47 7.90 -6.55
CA PRO A 82 3.74 8.39 -5.21
C PRO A 82 2.70 7.97 -4.18
N THR A 83 1.41 8.14 -4.49
CA THR A 83 0.30 7.77 -3.60
C THR A 83 0.26 6.27 -3.34
N VAL A 84 0.48 5.44 -4.36
CA VAL A 84 0.62 3.98 -4.24
C VAL A 84 1.73 3.62 -3.26
N TYR A 85 2.93 4.18 -3.42
CA TYR A 85 4.05 3.91 -2.51
C TYR A 85 3.73 4.32 -1.07
N ARG A 86 3.08 5.48 -0.87
CA ARG A 86 2.66 5.91 0.46
C ARG A 86 1.67 4.93 1.09
N ILE A 87 0.65 4.50 0.34
CA ILE A 87 -0.32 3.53 0.86
C ILE A 87 0.36 2.23 1.21
N VAL A 88 1.24 1.71 0.35
CA VAL A 88 1.98 0.46 0.59
C VAL A 88 2.84 0.56 1.85
N GLU A 89 3.58 1.66 2.03
CA GLU A 89 4.42 1.89 3.22
C GLU A 89 3.57 1.92 4.50
N GLU A 90 2.51 2.72 4.51
CA GLU A 90 1.61 2.88 5.66
C GLU A 90 0.79 1.61 5.96
N ALA A 91 0.30 0.94 4.93
CA ALA A 91 -0.47 -0.30 5.04
C ALA A 91 0.39 -1.45 5.56
N SER A 92 1.67 -1.50 5.21
CA SER A 92 2.62 -2.48 5.76
C SER A 92 2.85 -2.29 7.27
N GLY A 93 2.44 -1.16 7.84
CA GLY A 93 2.58 -0.83 9.25
C GLY A 93 4.01 -0.53 9.68
N ASN A 94 4.91 -0.31 8.73
CA ASN A 94 6.33 -0.21 8.97
C ASN A 94 6.90 1.12 8.47
N ALA A 95 6.78 2.17 9.30
CA ALA A 95 7.64 3.34 9.17
C ALA A 95 9.14 3.02 9.44
N SER A 96 9.44 1.86 10.07
CA SER A 96 10.80 1.52 10.56
C SER A 96 11.47 0.33 9.89
N GLN A 97 10.73 -0.57 9.21
CA GLN A 97 11.35 -1.77 8.62
C GLN A 97 11.98 -1.50 7.24
N PHE A 98 11.57 -0.44 6.54
CA PHE A 98 12.33 0.10 5.40
C PHE A 98 13.53 0.97 5.82
N ALA A 99 13.53 1.52 7.05
CA ALA A 99 14.70 2.19 7.62
C ALA A 99 15.84 1.22 8.02
N GLY A 100 15.60 -0.09 7.92
CA GLY A 100 16.59 -1.15 8.19
C GLY A 100 17.32 -1.68 6.95
N VAL A 101 16.91 -1.32 5.73
CA VAL A 101 17.72 -1.58 4.51
C VAL A 101 18.74 -0.45 4.37
N GLY A 102 19.61 -0.37 5.37
CA GLY A 102 20.55 0.73 5.55
C GLY A 102 21.51 0.49 6.72
N ARG A 103 21.69 -0.78 7.12
CA ARG A 103 22.79 -1.23 7.98
C ARG A 103 23.30 -2.59 7.53
#